data_AF-J9F545-F1
#
_entry.id   AF-J9F545-F1
#
_cell.length_a   1.000
_cell.length_b   1.000
_cell.length_c   1.000
_cell.angle_alpha   90.00
_cell.angle_beta   90.00
_cell.angle_gamma   90.00
#
_symmetry.space_group_name_H-M   'P 1'
#
loop_
_entity.id
_entity.type
_entity.pdbx_description
1 polymer ?
#
loop_
_entity_poly.entity_id
_entity_poly.type
_entity_poly.pdbx_seq_one_letter_code
_entity_poly.pdbx_strand_id
1 'polypeptide(L)'
;SKVRELHIWIDFDRGAKFMSSKGTILPPYDTVDKEWRHLNFFEHPCYLHARVPRLKTDASSIEMVQVPWARSNSGFTMLFEAFAMALI
;
A
#
# COMPACT_ATOMS: atom_id res chain seq x y z
N SER A 1 10.74 -15.00 -24.94
CA SER A 1 10.20 -13.66 -24.65
C SER A 1 11.09 -12.99 -23.61
N LYS A 2 11.38 -11.68 -23.71
CA LYS A 2 12.16 -10.96 -22.70
C LYS A 2 11.23 -10.60 -21.55
N VAL A 3 11.51 -11.08 -20.33
CA VAL A 3 10.74 -10.66 -19.14
C VAL A 3 10.91 -9.16 -18.95
N ARG A 4 9.79 -8.45 -18.82
CA ARG A 4 9.71 -7.04 -18.47
C ARG A 4 9.00 -6.91 -17.13
N GLU A 5 9.05 -5.74 -16.53
CA GLU A 5 8.36 -5.45 -15.28
C GLU A 5 7.44 -4.25 -15.48
N LEU A 6 6.22 -4.33 -14.93
CA LEU A 6 5.28 -3.22 -14.88
C LEU A 6 5.31 -2.61 -13.49
N HIS A 7 5.63 -1.32 -13.42
CA HIS A 7 5.60 -0.55 -12.17
C HIS A 7 4.44 0.45 -12.22
N ILE A 8 3.65 0.48 -11.17
CA ILE A 8 2.50 1.38 -11.01
C ILE A 8 2.76 2.26 -9.80
N TRP A 9 2.82 3.57 -9.99
CA TRP A 9 2.97 4.54 -8.90
C TRP A 9 1.62 5.12 -8.53
N ILE A 10 1.27 5.00 -7.25
CA ILE A 10 0.03 5.46 -6.65
C ILE A 10 0.39 6.45 -5.55
N ASP A 11 -0.27 7.59 -5.53
CA ASP A 11 -0.07 8.60 -4.50
C ASP A 11 -1.43 9.18 -4.10
N PHE A 12 -1.46 9.88 -2.98
CA PHE A 12 -2.61 10.62 -2.53
C PHE A 12 -2.49 12.10 -2.91
N ASP A 13 -3.63 12.76 -3.09
CA ASP A 13 -3.65 14.18 -3.45
C ASP A 13 -3.09 15.07 -2.33
N ARG A 14 -2.44 16.16 -2.74
CA ARG A 14 -1.94 17.15 -1.78
C ARG A 14 -3.10 17.71 -0.94
N GLY A 15 -2.93 17.68 0.38
CA GLY A 15 -3.96 18.15 1.32
C GLY A 15 -5.02 17.11 1.68
N ALA A 16 -4.90 15.87 1.18
CA ALA A 16 -5.70 14.75 1.62
C ALA A 16 -5.62 14.57 3.14
N LYS A 17 -6.73 14.14 3.74
CA LYS A 17 -6.84 13.79 5.15
C LYS A 17 -7.33 12.36 5.27
N PHE A 18 -6.94 11.70 6.35
CA PHE A 18 -7.18 10.28 6.56
C PHE A 18 -7.80 10.06 7.93
N MET A 19 -8.68 9.06 8.02
CA MET A 19 -9.27 8.64 9.28
C MET A 19 -8.26 7.80 10.06
N SER A 20 -8.05 8.16 11.32
CA SER A 20 -7.26 7.38 12.26
C SER A 20 -8.02 6.16 12.79
N SER A 21 -7.31 5.23 13.42
CA SER A 21 -7.92 4.12 14.17
C SER A 21 -8.85 4.58 15.29
N LYS A 22 -8.71 5.83 15.74
CA LYS A 22 -9.57 6.47 16.76
C LYS A 22 -10.80 7.18 16.18
N GLY A 23 -10.98 7.16 14.86
CA GLY A 23 -12.10 7.82 14.17
C GLY A 23 -11.92 9.31 13.92
N THR A 24 -10.71 9.87 14.15
CA THR A 24 -10.42 11.29 13.91
C THR A 24 -9.82 11.49 12.52
N ILE A 25 -10.26 12.52 11.81
CA ILE A 25 -9.70 12.87 10.49
C ILE A 25 -8.47 13.78 10.68
N LEU A 26 -7.30 13.30 10.26
CA LEU A 26 -6.02 13.96 10.46
C LEU A 26 -5.28 14.14 9.12
N PRO A 27 -4.48 15.21 8.97
CA PRO A 27 -3.52 15.28 7.88
C PRO A 27 -2.37 14.27 8.10
N PRO A 28 -1.66 13.85 7.03
CA PRO A 28 -0.42 13.09 7.17
C PRO A 28 0.59 13.83 8.05
N TYR A 29 1.15 13.14 9.04
CA TYR A 29 2.28 13.62 9.83
C TYR A 29 3.58 13.53 8.99
N ASP A 30 3.79 12.37 8.38
CA ASP A 30 4.82 12.11 7.39
C ASP A 30 4.37 10.95 6.49
N THR A 31 5.30 10.43 5.68
CA THR A 31 5.02 9.39 4.70
C THR A 31 6.14 8.37 4.63
N VAL A 32 5.83 7.15 4.19
CA VAL A 32 6.79 6.08 3.91
C VAL A 32 6.51 5.51 2.53
N ASP A 33 7.54 5.42 1.69
CA ASP A 33 7.45 4.74 0.41
C ASP A 33 7.40 3.22 0.60
N LYS A 34 6.44 2.57 -0.05
CA LYS A 34 6.23 1.13 0.04
C LYS A 34 6.04 0.53 -1.35
N GLU A 35 6.48 -0.71 -1.47
CA GLU A 35 6.29 -1.53 -2.66
C GLU A 35 5.51 -2.80 -2.30
N TRP A 36 4.61 -3.21 -3.20
CA TRP A 36 3.93 -4.50 -3.13
C TRP A 36 4.08 -5.27 -4.43
N ARG A 37 4.32 -6.57 -4.28
CA ARG A 37 4.23 -7.52 -5.39
C ARG A 37 2.77 -7.81 -5.74
N HIS A 38 2.41 -7.61 -7.01
CA HIS A 38 1.08 -7.91 -7.55
C HIS A 38 1.11 -9.09 -8.53
N LEU A 39 -0.07 -9.47 -9.02
CA LEU A 39 -0.20 -10.47 -10.07
C LEU A 39 0.57 -10.05 -11.31
N ASN A 40 1.05 -11.05 -12.06
CA ASN A 40 1.71 -10.78 -13.33
C ASN A 40 0.76 -10.08 -14.30
N PHE A 41 1.28 -9.08 -15.01
CA PHE A 41 0.59 -8.41 -16.10
C PHE A 41 1.09 -9.00 -17.42
N PHE A 42 0.28 -9.81 -18.11
CA PHE A 42 0.71 -10.58 -19.29
C PHE A 42 1.99 -11.40 -19.05
N GLU A 43 2.00 -12.20 -17.97
CA GLU A 43 3.16 -13.02 -17.55
C GLU A 43 4.42 -12.23 -17.16
N HIS A 44 4.33 -10.90 -17.09
CA HIS A 44 5.40 -10.03 -16.62
C HIS A 44 5.18 -9.61 -15.17
N PRO A 45 6.22 -9.63 -14.33
CA PRO A 45 6.14 -9.09 -12.97
C PRO A 45 5.49 -7.70 -12.89
N CYS A 46 4.52 -7.53 -11.98
CA CYS A 46 3.97 -6.22 -11.64
C CYS A 46 4.26 -5.84 -10.17
N TYR A 47 4.58 -4.56 -9.95
CA TYR A 47 4.81 -3.96 -8.63
C TYR A 47 3.99 -2.67 -8.48
N LEU A 48 3.38 -2.52 -7.31
CA LEU A 48 2.71 -1.28 -6.90
C LEU A 48 3.63 -0.51 -5.97
N HIS A 49 3.85 0.74 -6.29
CA HIS A 49 4.63 1.71 -5.52
C HIS A 49 3.66 2.71 -4.95
N ALA A 50 3.68 2.93 -3.63
CA ALA A 50 2.90 4.02 -3.05
C ALA A 50 3.58 4.68 -1.87
N ARG A 51 3.39 6.00 -1.80
CA ARG A 51 3.75 6.79 -0.63
C ARG A 51 2.61 6.69 0.38
N VAL A 52 2.81 5.91 1.43
CA VAL A 52 1.77 5.67 2.44
C VAL A 52 1.87 6.69 3.56
N PRO A 53 0.80 7.45 3.85
CA PRO A 53 0.80 8.42 4.93
C PRO A 53 0.80 7.73 6.30
N ARG A 54 1.54 8.32 7.23
CA ARG A 54 1.44 7.99 8.65
C ARG A 54 0.75 9.14 9.39
N LEU A 55 -0.13 8.79 10.31
CA LEU A 55 -0.89 9.72 11.12
C LEU A 55 -0.34 9.71 12.54
N LYS A 56 -0.19 10.89 13.13
CA LYS A 56 0.12 11.04 14.55
C LYS A 56 -1.19 11.20 15.31
N THR A 57 -1.60 10.16 16.03
CA THR A 57 -2.90 10.12 16.72
C THR A 57 -2.85 10.70 18.12
N ASP A 58 -1.71 10.52 18.82
CA ASP A 58 -1.42 11.12 20.12
C ASP A 58 0.04 11.59 20.17
N ALA A 59 0.48 12.11 21.32
CA ALA A 59 1.88 12.48 21.54
C ALA A 59 2.87 11.33 21.26
N SER A 60 2.48 10.08 21.53
CA SER A 60 3.32 8.89 21.45
C SER A 60 2.90 7.84 20.42
N SER A 61 1.82 8.07 19.66
CA SER A 61 1.28 7.06 18.73
C SER A 61 1.32 7.55 17.29
N ILE A 62 2.01 6.79 16.45
CA ILE A 62 2.07 6.97 14.99
C ILE A 62 1.56 5.68 14.36
N GLU A 63 0.58 5.81 13.47
CA GLU A 63 0.01 4.70 12.73
C GLU A 63 0.07 4.93 11.23
N MET A 64 0.10 3.85 10.47
CA MET A 64 0.11 3.89 9.01
C MET A 64 -1.31 3.69 8.48
N VAL A 65 -1.71 4.53 7.53
CA VAL A 65 -3.01 4.39 6.87
C VAL A 65 -3.10 3.05 6.14
N GLN A 66 -4.24 2.37 6.28
CA GLN A 66 -4.50 1.14 5.53
C GLN A 66 -4.76 1.44 4.06
N VAL A 67 -4.01 0.78 3.19
CA VAL A 67 -4.24 0.82 1.75
C VAL A 67 -5.27 -0.24 1.34
N PRO A 68 -6.12 0.02 0.34
CA PRO A 68 -7.22 -0.89 0.00
C PRO A 68 -6.77 -2.17 -0.72
N TRP A 69 -5.48 -2.30 -1.10
CA TRP A 69 -4.96 -3.45 -1.84
C TRP A 69 -4.02 -4.35 -1.03
N ALA A 70 -3.65 -4.01 0.20
CA ALA A 70 -2.73 -4.81 1.00
C ALA A 70 -3.04 -4.73 2.49
N ARG A 71 -2.74 -5.81 3.22
CA ARG A 71 -2.81 -5.84 4.67
C ARG A 71 -1.65 -5.05 5.28
N SER A 72 -1.85 -4.60 6.52
CA SER A 72 -0.75 -4.08 7.36
C SER A 72 0.48 -5.00 7.29
N ASN A 73 1.64 -4.41 7.03
CA ASN A 73 2.94 -5.09 6.95
C ASN A 73 3.07 -6.20 5.87
N SER A 74 2.11 -6.35 4.95
CA SER A 74 2.32 -7.23 3.80
C SER A 74 3.19 -6.56 2.73
N GLY A 75 4.07 -7.34 2.11
CA GLY A 75 4.80 -7.00 0.88
C GLY A 75 4.08 -7.47 -0.39
N PHE A 76 2.88 -8.03 -0.26
CA PHE A 76 2.05 -8.51 -1.36
C PHE A 76 0.71 -7.81 -1.36
N THR A 77 0.12 -7.69 -2.55
CA THR A 77 -1.29 -7.30 -2.65
C THR A 77 -2.20 -8.44 -2.16
N MET A 78 -3.36 -8.12 -1.61
CA MET A 78 -4.36 -9.11 -1.19
C MET A 78 -4.75 -10.06 -2.33
N LEU A 79 -4.82 -9.55 -3.56
CA LEU A 79 -5.11 -10.38 -4.73
C LEU A 79 -3.98 -11.38 -5.04
N PHE A 80 -2.72 -10.96 -4.87
CA PHE A 80 -1.58 -11.87 -5.01
C PHE A 80 -1.59 -12.96 -3.94
N GLU A 81 -1.84 -12.59 -2.68
CA GLU A 81 -1.96 -13.55 -1.58
C GLU A 81 -3.07 -14.57 -1.86
N ALA A 82 -4.26 -14.11 -2.30
CA ALA A 82 -5.38 -14.99 -2.65
C ALA A 82 -5.04 -15.95 -3.80
N PHE A 83 -4.36 -15.47 -4.84
CA PHE A 83 -3.90 -16.31 -5.95
C PHE A 83 -2.90 -17.37 -5.49
N ALA A 84 -1.91 -16.98 -4.67
CA ALA A 84 -0.93 -17.93 -4.15
C ALA A 84 -1.58 -19.03 -3.31
N MET A 85 -2.59 -18.69 -2.50
CA MET A 85 -3.35 -19.67 -1.70
C MET A 85 -4.17 -20.64 -2.54
N ALA A 86 -4.61 -20.24 -3.74
CA ALA A 86 -5.37 -21.10 -4.65
C ALA A 86 -4.51 -22.14 -5.40
N LEU A 87 -3.18 -22.00 -5.34
CA LEU A 87 -2.22 -22.92 -5.97
C LEU A 87 -1.70 -24.00 -5.01
N ILE A 88 -2.15 -23.97 -3.75
CA ILE A 88 -1.84 -24.96 -2.72
C ILE A 88 -2.96 -26.00 -2.71
#